data_AF-A0A7W0H8Z8-F1
#
_entry.id   AF-A0A7W0H8Z8-F1
#
_cell.length_a   1.000
_cell.length_b   1.000
_cell.length_c   1.000
_cell.angle_alpha   90.00
_cell.angle_beta   90.00
_cell.angle_gamma   90.00
#
_symmetry.space_group_name_H-M   'P 1'
#
loop_
_entity.id
_entity.type
_entity.pdbx_description
1 polymer ?
#
loop_
_entity_poly.entity_id
_entity_poly.type
_entity_poly.pdbx_seq_one_letter_code
_entity_poly.pdbx_strand_id
1 'polypeptide(L)'
;MNPEPPWTPSHPEPSWSQQPPPRPVGAESQDLRTAPAPPWSSGQSSPPSPVEDGRVRVGAIVTAAVLLGGLAGGAAGVAGAALWDEASPTQPSQQTPLARADTGTNVSDDTADPAAETAGAIEAAAAEALPAVVKIYASGTAGTGSGSGIILTAGGQILTNNHVVDVAADGGELVVSLSGGTTAKATILGRDPVTDLAVIQAEGVTGLTPATLGDSDSLVVGDEVVAVGAPFGLESTVTSGIVSALNR
;
A
#
# COMPACT_ATOMS: atom_id res chain seq x y z
N MET A 1 -80.29 28.43 12.54
CA MET A 1 -79.23 27.47 12.93
C MET A 1 -78.04 27.73 12.03
N ASN A 2 -76.90 28.07 12.63
CA ASN A 2 -75.68 28.56 11.95
C ASN A 2 -74.73 27.37 11.73
N PRO A 3 -74.10 27.18 10.55
CA PRO A 3 -73.15 26.09 10.34
C PRO A 3 -71.79 26.41 10.98
N GLU A 4 -71.24 25.43 11.71
CA GLU A 4 -69.93 25.51 12.36
C GLU A 4 -68.78 25.44 11.34
N PRO A 5 -67.66 26.17 11.54
CA PRO A 5 -66.46 26.03 10.73
C PRO A 5 -65.60 24.82 11.15
N PRO A 6 -64.81 24.24 10.23
CA PRO A 6 -63.97 23.08 10.51
C PRO A 6 -62.75 23.41 11.38
N TRP A 7 -62.42 22.46 12.27
CA TRP A 7 -61.24 22.46 13.14
C TRP A 7 -59.92 22.52 12.36
N THR A 8 -59.02 23.43 12.76
CA THR A 8 -57.61 23.42 12.36
C THR A 8 -56.72 23.13 13.59
N PRO A 9 -55.76 22.20 13.51
CA PRO A 9 -54.81 21.98 14.60
C PRO A 9 -53.72 23.07 14.59
N SER A 10 -53.66 23.87 15.65
CA SER A 10 -52.57 24.82 15.90
C SER A 10 -51.35 24.09 16.47
N HIS A 11 -50.29 23.95 15.68
CA HIS A 11 -48.97 23.59 16.18
C HIS A 11 -48.28 24.85 16.72
N PRO A 12 -47.73 24.86 17.95
CA PRO A 12 -46.90 25.97 18.40
C PRO A 12 -45.53 25.93 17.71
N GLU A 13 -45.17 26.99 16.99
CA GLU A 13 -43.82 27.18 16.46
C GLU A 13 -42.82 27.50 17.60
N PRO A 14 -41.60 26.93 17.60
CA PRO A 14 -40.54 27.37 18.50
C PRO A 14 -39.98 28.72 18.04
N SER A 15 -40.23 29.77 18.82
CA SER A 15 -39.66 31.10 18.62
C SER A 15 -38.18 31.11 19.03
N TRP A 16 -37.27 30.90 18.08
CA TRP A 16 -35.86 31.18 18.29
C TRP A 16 -35.62 32.68 18.14
N SER A 17 -35.48 33.39 19.26
CA SER A 17 -34.98 34.75 19.29
C SER A 17 -33.51 34.76 18.83
N GLN A 18 -33.28 35.15 17.58
CA GLN A 18 -31.97 35.40 16.99
C GLN A 18 -31.31 36.59 17.71
N GLN A 19 -30.31 36.33 18.55
CA GLN A 19 -29.46 37.37 19.11
C GLN A 19 -28.31 37.63 18.11
N PRO A 20 -28.11 38.86 17.61
CA PRO A 20 -26.99 39.16 16.73
C PRO A 20 -25.65 39.04 17.48
N PRO A 21 -24.56 38.60 16.82
CA PRO A 21 -23.25 38.51 17.45
C PRO A 21 -22.74 39.90 17.85
N PRO A 22 -22.04 40.04 18.99
CA PRO A 22 -21.43 41.31 19.38
C PRO A 22 -20.37 41.75 18.36
N ARG A 23 -20.41 43.02 17.98
CA ARG A 23 -19.38 43.65 17.13
C ARG A 23 -18.06 43.77 17.90
N PRO A 24 -16.91 43.43 17.29
CA PRO A 24 -15.63 43.75 17.89
C PRO A 24 -15.42 45.27 17.93
N VAL A 25 -15.17 45.76 19.14
CA VAL A 25 -14.82 47.14 19.45
C VAL A 25 -13.32 47.34 19.20
N GLY A 26 -12.96 48.37 18.44
CA GLY A 26 -11.70 49.09 18.58
C GLY A 26 -10.42 48.38 18.10
N ALA A 27 -9.92 48.82 16.95
CA ALA A 27 -8.51 48.72 16.62
C ALA A 27 -7.73 49.71 17.51
N GLU A 28 -7.01 49.21 18.50
CA GLU A 28 -5.93 49.93 19.18
C GLU A 28 -4.61 49.22 18.89
N SER A 29 -3.72 49.94 18.21
CA SER A 29 -2.32 49.60 18.02
C SER A 29 -1.62 49.53 19.37
N GLN A 30 -1.10 48.37 19.75
CA GLN A 30 -0.18 48.25 20.89
C GLN A 30 1.06 47.42 20.54
N ASP A 31 2.17 47.95 21.05
CA ASP A 31 3.55 47.71 20.70
C ASP A 31 4.07 46.30 20.97
N LEU A 32 5.00 45.88 20.10
CA LEU A 32 5.88 44.73 20.27
C LEU A 32 6.80 44.90 21.49
N ARG A 33 6.48 44.29 22.64
CA ARG A 33 7.44 44.02 23.72
C ARG A 33 7.18 42.68 24.44
N THR A 34 8.02 41.71 24.13
CA THR A 34 8.60 40.66 25.01
C THR A 34 7.67 39.80 25.89
N ALA A 35 7.38 38.57 25.43
CA ALA A 35 6.95 37.46 26.28
C ALA A 35 8.15 36.52 26.58
N PRO A 36 8.27 35.94 27.79
CA PRO A 36 9.36 35.04 28.15
C PRO A 36 9.17 33.61 27.59
N ALA A 37 10.27 32.96 27.23
CA ALA A 37 10.30 31.61 26.64
C ALA A 37 10.10 30.48 27.68
N PRO A 38 9.59 29.30 27.28
CA PRO A 38 9.41 28.13 28.15
C PRO A 38 10.76 27.43 28.53
N PRO A 39 10.82 26.73 29.68
CA PRO A 39 12.06 26.41 30.38
C PRO A 39 12.86 25.18 29.89
N TRP A 40 12.74 24.78 28.63
CA TRP A 40 13.56 23.69 28.07
C TRP A 40 14.11 24.08 26.70
N SER A 41 15.10 24.96 26.73
CA SER A 41 16.02 25.18 25.61
C SER A 41 17.39 25.57 26.17
N SER A 42 18.15 24.59 26.64
CA SER A 42 19.57 24.75 26.95
C SER A 42 20.40 24.19 25.80
N GLY A 43 21.32 25.01 25.30
CA GLY A 43 21.94 24.90 23.98
C GLY A 43 22.76 23.63 23.72
N GLN A 44 22.66 23.18 22.46
CA GLN A 44 23.72 22.43 21.80
C GLN A 44 24.44 23.38 20.84
N SER A 45 25.65 23.77 21.22
CA SER A 45 26.62 24.45 20.38
C SER A 45 27.16 23.50 19.31
N SER A 46 27.11 23.91 18.04
CA SER A 46 27.77 23.25 16.92
C SER A 46 29.28 23.15 17.13
N PRO A 47 29.94 22.02 16.82
CA PRO A 47 31.40 21.98 16.71
C PRO A 47 31.87 22.64 15.39
N PRO A 48 33.04 23.30 15.36
CA PRO A 48 33.54 24.02 14.21
C PRO A 48 34.09 23.10 13.11
N SER A 49 33.91 23.50 11.85
CA SER A 49 34.56 22.90 10.68
C SER A 49 36.07 23.21 10.67
N PRO A 50 36.96 22.24 10.43
CA PRO A 50 38.35 22.53 10.10
C PRO A 50 38.47 22.99 8.63
N VAL A 51 39.17 24.12 8.43
CA VAL A 51 39.69 24.57 7.13
C VAL A 51 41.21 24.57 7.21
N GLU A 52 41.87 24.02 6.19
CA GLU A 52 43.22 24.28 5.62
C GLU A 52 43.77 22.96 5.04
N ASP A 53 43.78 22.75 3.71
CA ASP A 53 44.66 23.27 2.64
C ASP A 53 46.06 22.59 2.59
N GLY A 54 46.48 22.17 1.39
CA GLY A 54 47.85 21.67 1.14
C GLY A 54 47.97 20.29 0.46
N ARG A 55 48.32 20.32 -0.84
CA ARG A 55 48.53 19.20 -1.78
C ARG A 55 49.79 18.37 -1.48
N VAL A 56 49.76 17.04 -1.67
CA VAL A 56 50.88 16.25 -2.25
C VAL A 56 50.34 15.03 -3.01
N ARG A 57 50.86 14.81 -4.22
CA ARG A 57 50.63 13.66 -5.12
C ARG A 57 51.59 12.52 -4.78
N VAL A 58 51.10 11.28 -4.60
CA VAL A 58 51.76 9.99 -4.91
C VAL A 58 50.59 8.98 -4.93
N GLY A 59 50.27 8.17 -5.94
CA GLY A 59 51.12 7.46 -6.88
C GLY A 59 51.11 5.96 -6.52
N ALA A 60 50.42 5.17 -7.34
CA ALA A 60 50.63 3.73 -7.61
C ALA A 60 50.03 2.64 -6.69
N ILE A 61 49.13 1.78 -7.23
CA ILE A 61 49.32 0.40 -7.82
C ILE A 61 49.37 -0.66 -6.67
N VAL A 62 48.53 -1.71 -6.62
CA VAL A 62 48.66 -3.07 -7.22
C VAL A 62 47.48 -3.91 -6.67
N THR A 63 46.45 -4.27 -7.45
CA THR A 63 46.21 -5.58 -8.13
C THR A 63 46.29 -6.82 -7.22
N ALA A 64 45.19 -7.54 -6.97
CA ALA A 64 44.63 -8.63 -7.78
C ALA A 64 45.02 -10.04 -7.27
N ALA A 65 44.14 -10.99 -7.61
CA ALA A 65 44.25 -12.45 -7.50
C ALA A 65 43.71 -13.03 -6.17
N VAL A 66 42.89 -14.07 -6.16
CA VAL A 66 42.89 -15.23 -7.05
C VAL A 66 41.48 -15.84 -7.20
N LEU A 67 40.92 -15.75 -8.41
CA LEU A 67 40.12 -16.83 -9.00
C LEU A 67 41.11 -17.90 -9.46
N LEU A 68 41.27 -18.99 -8.70
CA LEU A 68 41.85 -20.30 -9.08
C LEU A 68 41.55 -21.28 -7.94
N GLY A 69 40.35 -21.86 -7.98
CA GLY A 69 39.94 -22.99 -7.13
C GLY A 69 39.13 -24.04 -7.89
N GLY A 70 39.09 -23.96 -9.23
CA GLY A 70 38.68 -25.05 -10.10
C GLY A 70 39.91 -25.60 -10.80
N LEU A 71 40.13 -26.92 -10.65
CA LEU A 71 41.09 -27.76 -11.38
C LEU A 71 42.55 -27.86 -10.86
N ALA A 72 42.75 -28.25 -9.59
CA ALA A 72 43.82 -29.17 -9.18
C ALA A 72 43.68 -29.54 -7.69
N GLY A 73 43.06 -30.69 -7.39
CA GLY A 73 42.92 -31.16 -6.01
C GLY A 73 42.04 -32.40 -5.86
N GLY A 74 42.16 -33.34 -6.80
CA GLY A 74 41.75 -34.72 -6.54
C GLY A 74 42.78 -35.39 -5.61
N ALA A 75 42.29 -36.35 -4.82
CA ALA A 75 43.07 -37.34 -4.07
C ALA A 75 43.98 -36.85 -2.92
N ALA A 76 43.41 -36.71 -1.72
CA ALA A 76 44.06 -37.10 -0.43
C ALA A 76 43.11 -36.83 0.75
N GLY A 77 42.17 -37.74 0.98
CA GLY A 77 41.32 -37.79 2.18
C GLY A 77 40.99 -39.24 2.56
N VAL A 78 41.95 -40.13 2.34
CA VAL A 78 41.85 -41.57 2.61
C VAL A 78 42.86 -41.89 3.71
N ALA A 79 42.57 -41.53 4.96
CA ALA A 79 43.33 -41.97 6.15
C ALA A 79 42.69 -41.48 7.48
N GLY A 80 41.38 -41.66 7.67
CA GLY A 80 40.70 -41.34 8.94
C GLY A 80 39.65 -42.37 9.35
N ALA A 81 39.74 -43.59 8.80
CA ALA A 81 38.77 -44.67 8.98
C ALA A 81 39.43 -46.03 9.28
N ALA A 82 40.61 -46.00 9.91
CA ALA A 82 41.22 -47.18 10.50
C ALA A 82 41.70 -46.80 11.89
N LEU A 83 41.47 -47.67 12.87
CA LEU A 83 41.74 -47.52 14.30
C LEU A 83 40.60 -46.91 15.14
N TRP A 84 39.38 -47.42 15.00
CA TRP A 84 38.46 -47.58 16.14
C TRP A 84 37.55 -48.76 15.89
N ASP A 85 38.15 -49.95 15.91
CA ASP A 85 37.43 -51.15 16.31
C ASP A 85 38.42 -52.01 17.10
N GLU A 86 38.24 -52.06 18.43
CA GLU A 86 38.56 -53.21 19.29
C GLU A 86 38.27 -52.84 20.75
N ALA A 87 37.02 -53.02 21.16
CA ALA A 87 36.64 -53.55 22.48
C ALA A 87 35.14 -53.83 22.49
N SER A 88 34.75 -55.00 21.98
CA SER A 88 33.43 -55.60 22.24
C SER A 88 33.35 -56.11 23.69
N PRO A 89 32.14 -56.23 24.25
CA PRO A 89 31.58 -57.58 24.37
C PRO A 89 30.08 -57.69 24.00
N THR A 90 29.83 -58.62 23.07
CA THR A 90 28.71 -59.58 22.92
C THR A 90 27.38 -59.37 23.64
N GLN A 91 26.27 -59.39 22.87
CA GLN A 91 25.12 -60.30 23.08
C GLN A 91 24.39 -60.60 21.73
N PRO A 92 23.85 -61.83 21.50
CA PRO A 92 23.33 -62.28 20.20
C PRO A 92 21.80 -62.46 20.11
N SER A 93 21.22 -62.27 18.91
CA SER A 93 20.18 -63.12 18.26
C SER A 93 19.72 -62.44 16.94
N GLN A 94 20.06 -62.97 15.76
CA GLN A 94 19.25 -63.88 14.91
C GLN A 94 17.89 -63.23 14.55
N GLN A 95 17.61 -62.82 13.30
CA GLN A 95 17.23 -63.71 12.18
C GLN A 95 17.23 -62.99 10.81
N THR A 96 17.31 -63.81 9.75
CA THR A 96 17.57 -63.63 8.32
C THR A 96 16.61 -62.77 7.46
N PRO A 97 17.07 -62.25 6.29
CA PRO A 97 16.28 -61.44 5.35
C PRO A 97 15.55 -62.28 4.28
N LEU A 98 14.49 -61.73 3.65
CA LEU A 98 14.28 -61.65 2.19
C LEU A 98 12.84 -61.19 1.79
N ALA A 99 12.79 -60.37 0.73
CA ALA A 99 11.71 -60.11 -0.25
C ALA A 99 10.69 -58.97 -0.05
N ARG A 100 11.00 -57.84 -0.73
CA ARG A 100 10.17 -57.02 -1.64
C ARG A 100 8.65 -56.98 -1.43
N ALA A 101 8.16 -55.77 -1.12
CA ALA A 101 6.91 -55.24 -1.65
C ALA A 101 7.13 -53.78 -2.07
N ASP A 102 7.19 -53.56 -3.39
CA ASP A 102 6.83 -52.29 -4.01
C ASP A 102 5.38 -51.98 -3.62
N THR A 103 5.15 -50.95 -2.81
CA THR A 103 3.88 -50.24 -2.79
C THR A 103 4.20 -48.80 -2.45
N GLY A 104 4.06 -47.94 -3.46
CA GLY A 104 4.29 -46.53 -3.34
C GLY A 104 3.37 -45.90 -2.30
N THR A 105 3.99 -45.21 -1.36
CA THR A 105 3.46 -43.99 -0.78
C THR A 105 4.66 -43.09 -0.60
N ASN A 106 4.94 -42.26 -1.62
CA ASN A 106 5.61 -41.00 -1.35
C ASN A 106 4.65 -40.25 -0.43
N VAL A 107 4.86 -40.37 0.87
CA VAL A 107 4.36 -39.38 1.81
C VAL A 107 5.24 -38.17 1.53
N SER A 108 4.85 -37.39 0.51
CA SER A 108 5.24 -36.00 0.46
C SER A 108 4.79 -35.43 1.80
N ASP A 109 5.77 -35.04 2.60
CA ASP A 109 5.57 -34.30 3.82
C ASP A 109 4.98 -32.95 3.42
N ASP A 110 3.67 -32.94 3.16
CA ASP A 110 2.85 -31.78 2.83
C ASP A 110 2.59 -31.01 4.13
N THR A 111 3.67 -30.66 4.81
CA THR A 111 3.63 -29.63 5.83
C THR A 111 3.80 -28.31 5.08
N ALA A 112 2.81 -27.95 4.26
CA ALA A 112 2.74 -26.63 3.69
C ALA A 112 2.75 -25.63 4.85
N ASP A 113 3.73 -24.73 4.86
CA ASP A 113 3.76 -23.65 5.83
C ASP A 113 2.55 -22.75 5.54
N PRO A 114 1.54 -22.66 6.43
CA PRO A 114 0.33 -21.89 6.17
C PRO A 114 0.64 -20.41 5.90
N ALA A 115 1.76 -19.89 6.43
CA ALA A 115 2.20 -18.53 6.12
C ALA A 115 2.71 -18.38 4.68
N ALA A 116 3.33 -19.43 4.12
CA ALA A 116 3.80 -19.44 2.73
C ALA A 116 2.62 -19.54 1.74
N GLU A 117 1.58 -20.29 2.09
CA GLU A 117 0.35 -20.38 1.28
C GLU A 117 -0.39 -19.04 1.23
N THR A 118 -0.58 -18.38 2.37
CA THR A 118 -1.18 -17.04 2.45
C THR A 118 -0.36 -16.01 1.67
N ALA A 119 0.98 -16.03 1.79
CA ALA A 119 1.83 -15.12 1.04
C ALA A 119 1.69 -15.31 -0.48
N GLY A 120 1.62 -16.56 -0.94
CA GLY A 120 1.38 -16.88 -2.35
C GLY A 120 0.01 -16.40 -2.85
N ALA A 121 -1.04 -16.51 -2.01
CA ALA A 121 -2.37 -16.01 -2.34
C ALA A 121 -2.41 -14.47 -2.47
N ILE A 122 -1.72 -13.75 -1.58
CA ILE A 122 -1.62 -12.28 -1.62
C ILE A 122 -0.91 -11.82 -2.90
N GLU A 123 0.19 -12.48 -3.26
CA GLU A 123 0.94 -12.17 -4.48
C GLU A 123 0.09 -12.39 -5.73
N ALA A 124 -0.63 -13.52 -5.79
CA ALA A 124 -1.52 -13.84 -6.90
C ALA A 124 -2.66 -12.80 -7.03
N ALA A 125 -3.31 -12.45 -5.92
CA ALA A 125 -4.37 -11.45 -5.90
C ALA A 125 -3.88 -10.08 -6.36
N ALA A 126 -2.69 -9.67 -5.90
CA ALA A 126 -2.08 -8.42 -6.35
C ALA A 126 -1.75 -8.46 -7.84
N ALA A 127 -1.12 -9.53 -8.33
CA ALA A 127 -0.75 -9.69 -9.74
C ALA A 127 -1.98 -9.63 -10.67
N GLU A 128 -3.11 -10.18 -10.23
CA GLU A 128 -4.38 -10.12 -10.97
C GLU A 128 -5.02 -8.72 -10.96
N ALA A 129 -4.95 -8.01 -9.83
CA ALA A 129 -5.56 -6.69 -9.68
C ALA A 129 -4.78 -5.56 -10.36
N LEU A 130 -3.44 -5.63 -10.37
CA LEU A 130 -2.56 -4.57 -10.85
C LEU A 130 -2.87 -4.03 -12.25
N PRO A 131 -3.19 -4.85 -13.27
CA PRO A 131 -3.56 -4.35 -14.60
C PRO A 131 -4.79 -3.43 -14.62
N ALA A 132 -5.71 -3.58 -13.65
CA ALA A 132 -6.94 -2.82 -13.56
C ALA A 132 -6.81 -1.54 -12.72
N VAL A 133 -5.67 -1.31 -12.06
CA VAL A 133 -5.43 -0.14 -11.21
C VAL A 133 -4.73 0.96 -11.99
N VAL A 134 -5.17 2.21 -11.79
CA VAL A 134 -4.62 3.39 -12.46
C VAL A 134 -4.24 4.47 -11.46
N LYS A 135 -3.31 5.34 -11.86
CA LYS A 135 -3.03 6.61 -11.17
C LYS A 135 -3.88 7.71 -11.78
N ILE A 136 -4.36 8.61 -10.94
CA ILE A 136 -5.14 9.78 -11.36
C ILE A 136 -4.41 11.01 -10.84
N TYR A 137 -4.15 11.95 -11.73
CA TYR A 137 -3.66 13.28 -11.43
C TYR A 137 -4.75 14.28 -11.76
N ALA A 138 -5.02 15.18 -10.83
CA ALA A 138 -6.03 16.21 -10.97
C ALA A 138 -5.39 17.57 -10.71
N SER A 139 -5.79 18.57 -11.48
CA SER A 139 -5.30 19.94 -11.33
C SER A 139 -6.39 20.93 -11.67
N GLY A 140 -6.45 22.03 -10.91
CA GLY A 140 -7.40 23.11 -11.13
C GLY A 140 -7.01 24.35 -10.35
N THR A 141 -7.93 25.31 -10.27
CA THR A 141 -7.69 26.60 -9.58
C THR A 141 -7.51 26.45 -8.07
N ALA A 142 -8.09 25.41 -7.48
CA ALA A 142 -7.98 25.08 -6.06
C ALA A 142 -6.67 24.35 -5.69
N GLY A 143 -5.87 23.92 -6.67
CA GLY A 143 -4.60 23.22 -6.46
C GLY A 143 -4.45 21.96 -7.30
N THR A 144 -3.63 21.03 -6.82
CA THR A 144 -3.40 19.72 -7.44
C THR A 144 -3.78 18.59 -6.49
N GLY A 145 -4.22 17.47 -7.06
CA GLY A 145 -4.59 16.25 -6.36
C GLY A 145 -4.03 15.03 -7.08
N SER A 146 -3.87 13.94 -6.33
CA SER A 146 -3.49 12.64 -6.90
C SER A 146 -4.23 11.56 -6.14
N GLY A 147 -4.61 10.50 -6.86
CA GLY A 147 -5.23 9.33 -6.27
C GLY A 147 -5.08 8.12 -7.17
N SER A 148 -5.82 7.08 -6.84
CA SER A 148 -5.92 5.86 -7.64
C SER A 148 -7.35 5.65 -8.11
N GLY A 149 -7.51 4.80 -9.12
CA GLY A 149 -8.81 4.34 -9.57
C GLY A 149 -8.75 2.90 -10.06
N ILE A 150 -9.92 2.32 -10.27
CA ILE A 150 -10.07 0.99 -10.87
C ILE A 150 -10.79 1.09 -12.21
N ILE A 151 -10.34 0.33 -13.19
CA ILE A 151 -10.94 0.28 -14.52
C ILE A 151 -12.22 -0.57 -14.44
N LEU A 152 -13.35 0.03 -14.80
CA LEU A 152 -14.66 -0.63 -14.85
C LEU A 152 -14.96 -1.26 -16.21
N THR A 153 -14.44 -0.68 -17.29
CA THR A 153 -14.69 -1.17 -18.65
C THR A 153 -13.45 -1.09 -19.54
N ALA A 154 -13.39 -1.97 -20.54
CA ALA A 154 -12.30 -1.99 -21.52
C ALA A 154 -12.21 -0.69 -22.36
N GLY A 155 -13.26 0.13 -22.33
CA GLY A 155 -13.35 1.42 -23.00
C GLY A 155 -12.91 2.62 -22.15
N GLY A 156 -12.39 2.42 -20.94
CA GLY A 156 -11.79 3.51 -20.16
C GLY A 156 -12.68 4.17 -19.10
N GLN A 157 -13.81 3.56 -18.74
CA GLN A 157 -14.54 4.01 -17.53
C GLN A 157 -13.77 3.60 -16.29
N ILE A 158 -13.56 4.53 -15.37
CA ILE A 158 -12.75 4.34 -14.17
C ILE A 158 -13.53 4.83 -12.94
N LEU A 159 -13.56 4.02 -11.89
CA LEU A 159 -14.10 4.40 -10.58
C LEU A 159 -12.97 4.95 -9.70
N THR A 160 -13.26 6.03 -8.97
CA THR A 160 -12.35 6.65 -8.01
C THR A 160 -13.14 7.34 -6.91
N ASN A 161 -12.45 7.98 -5.97
CA ASN A 161 -13.09 8.82 -4.97
C ASN A 161 -13.44 10.20 -5.54
N ASN A 162 -14.54 10.78 -5.05
CA ASN A 162 -14.96 12.12 -5.46
C ASN A 162 -13.88 13.16 -5.11
N HIS A 163 -13.29 13.09 -3.91
CA HIS A 163 -12.27 14.03 -3.48
C HIS A 163 -11.01 14.05 -4.38
N VAL A 164 -10.74 12.97 -5.13
CA VAL A 164 -9.61 12.91 -6.08
C VAL A 164 -9.88 13.82 -7.27
N VAL A 165 -11.12 13.86 -7.75
CA VAL A 165 -11.51 14.58 -8.97
C VAL A 165 -12.07 15.97 -8.70
N ASP A 166 -12.46 16.26 -7.46
CA ASP A 166 -13.14 17.51 -7.09
C ASP A 166 -12.30 18.75 -7.40
N VAL A 167 -10.97 18.67 -7.24
CA VAL A 167 -10.04 19.77 -7.59
C VAL A 167 -10.07 20.15 -9.07
N ALA A 168 -10.52 19.24 -9.94
CA ALA A 168 -10.63 19.45 -11.38
C ALA A 168 -12.07 19.70 -11.85
N ALA A 169 -13.05 19.68 -10.95
CA ALA A 169 -14.47 19.79 -11.30
C ALA A 169 -14.86 21.11 -11.96
N ASP A 170 -14.21 22.20 -11.56
CA ASP A 170 -14.50 23.56 -12.04
C ASP A 170 -13.60 23.96 -13.21
N GLY A 171 -13.54 23.11 -14.24
CA GLY A 171 -12.77 23.35 -15.47
C GLY A 171 -11.27 23.06 -15.34
N GLY A 172 -10.90 22.19 -14.41
CA GLY A 172 -9.54 21.67 -14.30
C GLY A 172 -9.24 20.53 -15.27
N GLU A 173 -8.07 19.92 -15.12
CA GLU A 173 -7.60 18.81 -15.94
C GLU A 173 -7.44 17.54 -15.11
N LEU A 174 -7.89 16.42 -15.67
CA LEU A 174 -7.63 15.07 -15.17
C LEU A 174 -6.73 14.32 -16.16
N VAL A 175 -5.69 13.68 -15.62
CA VAL A 175 -4.81 12.78 -16.37
C VAL A 175 -4.75 11.45 -15.65
N VAL A 176 -5.01 10.37 -16.40
CA VAL A 176 -4.90 8.99 -15.94
C VAL A 176 -3.58 8.41 -16.44
N SER A 177 -2.83 7.72 -15.57
CA SER A 177 -1.69 6.89 -15.95
C SER A 177 -2.02 5.43 -15.74
N LEU A 178 -1.97 4.64 -16.81
CA LEU A 178 -2.20 3.21 -16.83
C LEU A 178 -0.94 2.45 -16.38
N SER A 179 -1.11 1.21 -15.94
CA SER A 179 -0.01 0.32 -15.50
C SER A 179 1.06 0.07 -16.58
N GLY A 180 0.72 0.21 -17.87
CA GLY A 180 1.67 0.14 -18.98
C GLY A 180 2.43 1.45 -19.29
N GLY A 181 2.34 2.47 -18.42
CA GLY A 181 2.97 3.78 -18.59
C GLY A 181 2.25 4.71 -19.59
N THR A 182 1.18 4.24 -20.22
CA THR A 182 0.35 5.07 -21.11
C THR A 182 -0.45 6.07 -20.29
N THR A 183 -0.46 7.33 -20.72
CA THR A 183 -1.26 8.39 -20.10
C THR A 183 -2.40 8.83 -21.01
N ALA A 184 -3.51 9.21 -20.41
CA ALA A 184 -4.70 9.67 -21.10
C ALA A 184 -5.32 10.85 -20.36
N LYS A 185 -5.88 11.81 -21.09
CA LYS A 185 -6.79 12.80 -20.48
C LYS A 185 -8.06 12.09 -20.02
N ALA A 186 -8.72 12.64 -19.01
CA ALA A 186 -10.00 12.12 -18.57
C ALA A 186 -11.03 13.23 -18.34
N THR A 187 -12.29 12.84 -18.48
CA THR A 187 -13.45 13.68 -18.18
C THR A 187 -14.30 13.04 -17.09
N ILE A 188 -14.97 13.88 -16.29
CA ILE A 188 -15.86 13.40 -15.24
C ILE A 188 -17.19 13.00 -15.89
N LEU A 189 -17.59 11.74 -15.75
CA LEU A 189 -18.91 11.25 -16.18
C LEU A 189 -19.98 11.49 -15.11
N GLY A 190 -19.62 11.30 -13.84
CA GLY A 190 -20.54 11.46 -12.72
C GLY A 190 -19.80 11.52 -11.39
N ARG A 191 -20.42 12.16 -10.40
CA ARG A 191 -19.92 12.31 -9.04
C ARG A 191 -21.04 12.09 -8.05
N ASP A 192 -20.70 11.46 -6.93
CA ASP A 192 -21.52 11.38 -5.73
C ASP A 192 -20.69 11.86 -4.54
N PRO A 193 -20.83 13.15 -4.16
CA PRO A 193 -20.14 13.70 -2.99
C PRO A 193 -20.57 13.08 -1.66
N VAL A 194 -21.77 12.46 -1.58
CA VAL A 194 -22.28 11.89 -0.33
C VAL A 194 -21.53 10.59 0.02
N THR A 195 -21.31 9.74 -0.99
CA THR A 195 -20.56 8.48 -0.82
C THR A 195 -19.08 8.60 -1.15
N ASP A 196 -18.61 9.81 -1.47
CA ASP A 196 -17.24 10.10 -1.95
C ASP A 196 -16.82 9.23 -3.15
N LEU A 197 -17.71 9.08 -4.13
CA LEU A 197 -17.45 8.30 -5.36
C LEU A 197 -17.52 9.16 -6.62
N ALA A 198 -16.73 8.79 -7.63
CA ALA A 198 -16.81 9.39 -8.95
C ALA A 198 -16.48 8.37 -10.04
N VAL A 199 -17.09 8.56 -11.21
CA VAL A 199 -16.74 7.84 -12.44
C VAL A 199 -16.18 8.82 -13.44
N ILE A 200 -15.01 8.50 -13.98
CA ILE A 200 -14.34 9.26 -15.03
C ILE A 200 -14.18 8.42 -16.29
N GLN A 201 -14.00 9.08 -17.42
CA GLN A 201 -13.74 8.47 -18.72
C GLN A 201 -12.33 8.85 -19.18
N ALA A 202 -11.44 7.87 -19.30
CA ALA A 202 -10.16 8.05 -19.97
C ALA A 202 -10.37 8.13 -21.49
N GLU A 203 -9.79 9.15 -22.12
CA GLU A 203 -9.97 9.45 -23.53
C GLU A 203 -8.91 8.75 -24.40
N GLY A 204 -9.32 8.28 -25.58
CA GLY A 204 -8.38 7.75 -26.58
C GLY A 204 -7.71 6.42 -26.22
N VAL A 205 -8.17 5.74 -25.18
CA VAL A 205 -7.65 4.42 -24.75
C VAL A 205 -8.74 3.36 -24.87
N THR A 206 -8.34 2.15 -25.29
CA THR A 206 -9.23 0.99 -25.44
C THR A 206 -8.45 -0.30 -25.14
N GLY A 207 -9.16 -1.42 -25.00
CA GLY A 207 -8.54 -2.71 -24.73
C GLY A 207 -7.96 -2.80 -23.31
N LEU A 208 -8.49 -2.00 -22.38
CA LEU A 208 -8.07 -2.04 -20.99
C LEU A 208 -8.60 -3.30 -20.29
N THR A 209 -7.89 -3.74 -19.24
CA THR A 209 -8.31 -4.85 -18.38
C THR A 209 -9.20 -4.32 -17.25
N PRO A 210 -10.50 -4.63 -17.24
CA PRO A 210 -11.38 -4.22 -16.15
C PRO A 210 -11.16 -5.05 -14.89
N ALA A 211 -11.41 -4.45 -13.73
CA ALA A 211 -11.51 -5.18 -12.48
C ALA A 211 -12.79 -6.01 -12.46
N THR A 212 -12.70 -7.24 -11.95
CA THR A 212 -13.87 -8.04 -11.59
C THR A 212 -14.40 -7.53 -10.25
N LEU A 213 -15.67 -7.13 -10.20
CA LEU A 213 -16.31 -6.70 -8.97
C LEU A 213 -16.88 -7.90 -8.22
N GLY A 214 -16.49 -8.04 -6.95
CA GLY A 214 -17.05 -9.02 -6.02
C GLY A 214 -18.36 -8.55 -5.39
N ASP A 215 -19.03 -9.47 -4.70
CA ASP A 215 -20.20 -9.18 -3.87
C ASP A 215 -19.76 -8.80 -2.44
N SER A 216 -19.90 -7.53 -2.07
CA SER A 216 -19.52 -7.05 -0.75
C SER A 216 -20.41 -7.58 0.39
N ASP A 217 -21.64 -8.02 0.08
CA ASP A 217 -22.56 -8.57 1.09
C ASP A 217 -22.11 -9.96 1.58
N SER A 218 -21.22 -10.61 0.82
CA SER A 218 -20.63 -11.90 1.16
C SER A 218 -19.40 -11.81 2.07
N LEU A 219 -18.85 -10.61 2.29
CA LEU A 219 -17.67 -10.41 3.11
C LEU A 219 -17.97 -10.65 4.59
N VAL A 220 -16.98 -11.18 5.31
CA VAL A 220 -17.02 -11.33 6.78
C VAL A 220 -15.80 -10.67 7.43
N VAL A 221 -15.98 -10.22 8.68
CA VAL A 221 -14.86 -9.70 9.48
C VAL A 221 -13.83 -10.81 9.69
N GLY A 222 -12.57 -10.51 9.40
CA GLY A 222 -11.47 -11.46 9.41
C GLY A 222 -11.03 -11.94 8.03
N ASP A 223 -11.80 -11.70 6.97
CA ASP A 223 -11.38 -12.03 5.60
C ASP A 223 -10.07 -11.30 5.25
N GLU A 224 -9.13 -12.04 4.65
CA GLU A 224 -7.90 -11.46 4.13
C GLU A 224 -8.20 -10.54 2.95
N VAL A 225 -7.57 -9.37 2.97
CA VAL A 225 -7.71 -8.36 1.91
C VAL A 225 -6.37 -7.82 1.49
N VAL A 226 -6.32 -7.41 0.23
CA VAL A 226 -5.17 -6.74 -0.36
C VAL A 226 -5.65 -5.40 -0.89
N ALA A 227 -5.11 -4.32 -0.33
CA ALA A 227 -5.27 -2.98 -0.86
C ALA A 227 -4.21 -2.74 -1.92
N VAL A 228 -4.65 -2.57 -3.16
CA VAL A 228 -3.79 -2.19 -4.29
C VAL A 228 -4.09 -0.73 -4.63
N GLY A 229 -3.04 0.07 -4.63
CA GLY A 229 -3.12 1.48 -5.03
C GLY A 229 -1.88 1.88 -5.80
N ALA A 230 -1.87 3.11 -6.28
CA ALA A 230 -0.73 3.66 -7.00
C ALA A 230 -0.31 5.01 -6.39
N PRO A 231 0.23 4.99 -5.16
CA PRO A 231 0.62 6.20 -4.44
C PRO A 231 1.87 6.84 -5.06
N PHE A 232 1.96 8.16 -4.89
CA PHE A 232 3.05 9.08 -5.26
C PHE A 232 4.37 8.42 -5.71
N GLY A 233 4.57 8.33 -7.03
CA GLY A 233 5.86 7.98 -7.64
C GLY A 233 6.22 6.49 -7.69
N LEU A 234 5.40 5.60 -7.13
CA LEU A 234 5.58 4.14 -7.24
C LEU A 234 4.64 3.56 -8.30
N GLU A 235 5.09 2.58 -9.08
CA GLU A 235 4.28 1.94 -10.14
C GLU A 235 2.98 1.36 -9.60
N SER A 236 2.99 0.81 -8.38
CA SER A 236 1.83 0.49 -7.53
C SER A 236 2.33 0.12 -6.13
N THR A 237 1.45 0.13 -5.13
CA THR A 237 1.70 -0.34 -3.76
C THR A 237 0.63 -1.34 -3.37
N VAL A 238 1.08 -2.40 -2.73
CA VAL A 238 0.25 -3.50 -2.25
C VAL A 238 0.37 -3.53 -0.74
N THR A 239 -0.75 -3.53 -0.02
CA THR A 239 -0.80 -3.67 1.43
C THR A 239 -1.79 -4.78 1.77
N SER A 240 -1.37 -5.76 2.56
CA SER A 240 -2.26 -6.81 3.03
C SER A 240 -2.80 -6.51 4.42
N GLY A 241 -3.98 -7.06 4.72
CA GLY A 241 -4.63 -6.94 6.01
C GLY A 241 -5.86 -7.83 6.08
N ILE A 242 -6.76 -7.52 7.02
CA ILE A 242 -8.05 -8.19 7.14
C ILE A 242 -9.19 -7.17 7.16
N VAL A 243 -10.39 -7.62 6.78
CA VAL A 243 -11.62 -6.85 7.00
C VAL A 243 -11.82 -6.69 8.50
N SER A 244 -11.79 -5.45 8.99
CA SER A 244 -11.96 -5.14 10.42
C SER A 244 -13.41 -4.87 10.83
N ALA A 245 -14.25 -4.39 9.90
CA ALA A 245 -15.66 -4.07 10.11
C ALA A 245 -16.41 -3.96 8.77
N LEU A 246 -17.74 -4.06 8.80
CA LEU A 246 -18.65 -3.92 7.66
C LEU A 246 -19.72 -2.85 7.96
N ASN A 247 -20.33 -2.26 6.91
CA ASN A 247 -21.46 -1.32 6.98
C ASN A 247 -21.23 -0.07 7.86
N ARG A 248 -20.37 0.84 7.39
CA ARG A 248 -20.01 2.10 8.08
C ARG A 248 -20.49 3.33 7.36
#